data_AF-A0A6G8S372-F1
#
_entry.id   AF-A0A6G8S372-F1
#
_cell.length_a   1.000
_cell.length_b   1.000
_cell.length_c   1.000
_cell.angle_alpha   90.00
_cell.angle_beta   90.00
_cell.angle_gamma   90.00
#
_symmetry.space_group_name_H-M   'P 1'
#
loop_
_entity.id
_entity.type
_entity.pdbx_description
1 polymer ?
#
loop_
_entity_poly.entity_id
_entity_poly.type
_entity_poly.pdbx_seq_one_letter_code
_entity_poly.pdbx_strand_id
1 'polypeptide(L)'
;MAKVTGVKSVDFKITAYGYGVVNWNGPTSLTGNDGKTVDNHTLPKLRGFSNLSGKVKEETGYKYRKEASDIDFNETPLYISQNCIRHHLFRDQSFDLHYAKDKNLIDVVASITGLIRGYVVPSSQCKRTSPLLITDFIDQLGNGNFEQLSNASSSEEITQADGSKTYKRGENSIFSKTTFGDTEYIAYGSISIEQLQFISLDKKFDRASMIIKEGEGEKIAERVQEFIKSLDPSKEPKAIFHKNYVRKGTIFNEGEVGILLDNTAINILVKETLSMLEELVIKQAKGYMCVDTVEVDYNDSHKMMRIKRNPDQANPEPQQDYAVYFEAQ
;
A
#
# COMPACT_ATOMS: atom_id res chain seq x y z
N MET A 1 -5.27 35.09 -10.60
CA MET A 1 -4.53 33.85 -10.31
C MET A 1 -4.61 32.94 -11.51
N ALA A 2 -3.48 32.49 -12.06
CA ALA A 2 -3.47 31.55 -13.17
C ALA A 2 -3.97 30.18 -12.70
N LYS A 3 -4.80 29.50 -13.51
CA LYS A 3 -5.22 28.12 -13.23
C LYS A 3 -4.04 27.18 -13.44
N VAL A 4 -3.92 26.15 -12.59
CA VAL A 4 -2.96 25.07 -12.79
C VAL A 4 -3.44 24.17 -13.93
N THR A 5 -2.61 24.07 -14.98
CA THR A 5 -2.82 23.24 -16.18
C THR A 5 -1.74 22.16 -16.26
N GLY A 6 -1.94 21.13 -17.10
CA GLY A 6 -1.03 19.99 -17.22
C GLY A 6 -1.59 18.71 -16.59
N VAL A 7 -0.82 17.62 -16.66
CA VAL A 7 -1.16 16.34 -16.03
C VAL A 7 -1.10 16.50 -14.50
N LYS A 8 -2.23 16.27 -13.83
CA LYS A 8 -2.40 16.48 -12.38
C LYS A 8 -2.17 15.21 -11.57
N SER A 9 -2.52 14.07 -12.15
CA SER A 9 -2.24 12.75 -11.58
C SER A 9 -1.99 11.74 -12.69
N VAL A 10 -1.25 10.70 -12.36
CA VAL A 10 -1.13 9.51 -13.22
C VAL A 10 -1.94 8.42 -12.54
N ASP A 11 -3.15 8.21 -13.04
CA ASP A 11 -4.08 7.22 -12.52
C ASP A 11 -3.81 5.89 -13.23
N PHE A 12 -4.07 4.76 -12.57
CA PHE A 12 -3.84 3.45 -13.18
C PHE A 12 -4.82 2.40 -12.66
N LYS A 13 -5.07 1.38 -13.48
CA LYS A 13 -5.82 0.16 -13.15
C LYS A 13 -4.86 -1.02 -13.22
N ILE A 14 -4.88 -1.87 -12.21
CA ILE A 14 -4.05 -3.06 -12.13
C ILE A 14 -4.95 -4.28 -12.17
N THR A 15 -4.62 -5.23 -13.04
CA THR A 15 -5.16 -6.59 -13.03
C THR A 15 -4.04 -7.53 -12.64
N ALA A 16 -4.32 -8.44 -11.70
CA ALA A 16 -3.34 -9.39 -11.20
C ALA A 16 -3.96 -10.77 -11.04
N TYR A 17 -3.17 -11.82 -11.25
CA TYR A 17 -3.61 -13.21 -11.08
C TYR A 17 -2.84 -13.89 -9.96
N GLY A 18 -3.44 -14.90 -9.34
CA GLY A 18 -2.82 -15.61 -8.26
C GLY A 18 -3.47 -16.95 -7.94
N TYR A 19 -2.94 -17.57 -6.90
CA TYR A 19 -3.50 -18.77 -6.30
C TYR A 19 -3.33 -18.72 -4.79
N GLY A 20 -4.40 -19.02 -4.07
CA GLY A 20 -4.39 -19.02 -2.61
C GLY A 20 -4.40 -17.64 -1.98
N VAL A 21 -4.53 -17.63 -0.66
CA VAL A 21 -4.54 -16.38 0.13
C VAL A 21 -3.11 -15.97 0.48
N VAL A 22 -2.68 -14.82 -0.03
CA VAL A 22 -1.39 -14.21 0.32
C VAL A 22 -1.46 -13.28 1.53
N ASN A 23 -2.63 -12.70 1.84
CA ASN A 23 -2.81 -11.76 2.96
C ASN A 23 -3.94 -12.20 3.91
N TRP A 24 -3.54 -12.82 5.02
CA TRP A 24 -4.47 -13.29 6.05
C TRP A 24 -4.88 -12.19 7.02
N ASN A 25 -6.08 -12.33 7.61
CA ASN A 25 -6.54 -11.46 8.69
C ASN A 25 -6.13 -12.04 10.05
N GLY A 26 -6.44 -13.32 10.29
CA GLY A 26 -6.08 -14.01 11.52
C GLY A 26 -7.15 -14.98 12.03
N PRO A 27 -6.91 -15.62 13.18
CA PRO A 27 -7.90 -16.46 13.83
C PRO A 27 -9.13 -15.63 14.21
N THR A 28 -10.32 -16.15 13.89
CA THR A 28 -11.60 -15.50 14.15
C THR A 28 -12.53 -16.49 14.82
N SER A 29 -13.13 -16.08 15.93
CA SER A 29 -14.14 -16.89 16.60
C SER A 29 -15.42 -16.95 15.76
N LEU A 30 -15.84 -18.17 15.42
CA LEU A 30 -17.01 -18.49 14.60
C LEU A 30 -17.81 -19.62 15.25
N THR A 31 -18.98 -19.92 14.70
CA THR A 31 -19.79 -21.07 15.10
C THR A 31 -19.49 -22.24 14.16
N GLY A 32 -19.22 -23.43 14.72
CA GLY A 32 -19.09 -24.66 13.97
C GLY A 32 -20.46 -25.28 13.65
N ASN A 33 -20.49 -26.30 12.79
CA ASN A 33 -21.72 -26.97 12.38
C ASN A 33 -22.49 -27.63 13.54
N ASP A 34 -21.82 -27.89 14.67
CA ASP A 34 -22.41 -28.43 15.89
C ASP A 34 -23.00 -27.34 16.81
N GLY A 35 -23.03 -26.08 16.35
CA GLY A 35 -23.50 -24.92 17.11
C GLY A 35 -22.52 -24.44 18.19
N LYS A 36 -21.34 -25.08 18.32
CA LYS A 36 -20.33 -24.64 19.29
C LYS A 36 -19.42 -23.59 18.70
N THR A 37 -18.85 -22.77 19.56
CA THR A 37 -17.82 -21.82 19.16
C THR A 37 -16.54 -22.56 18.79
N VAL A 38 -15.92 -22.13 17.69
CA VAL A 38 -14.59 -22.53 17.25
C VAL A 38 -13.72 -21.28 17.15
N ASP A 39 -12.58 -21.27 17.85
CA ASP A 39 -11.70 -20.09 17.95
C ASP A 39 -10.43 -20.20 17.08
N ASN A 40 -10.16 -21.39 16.52
CA ASN A 40 -8.97 -21.67 15.73
C ASN A 40 -9.23 -21.71 14.21
N HIS A 41 -10.32 -21.06 13.75
CA HIS A 41 -10.58 -20.86 12.33
C HIS A 41 -9.90 -19.58 11.83
N THR A 42 -8.98 -19.68 10.86
CA THR A 42 -8.31 -18.48 10.30
C THR A 42 -9.07 -17.95 9.10
N LEU A 43 -9.45 -16.68 9.13
CA LEU A 43 -10.04 -15.99 7.99
C LEU A 43 -9.02 -15.16 7.21
N PRO A 44 -9.15 -15.10 5.88
CA PRO A 44 -8.46 -14.11 5.08
C PRO A 44 -9.09 -12.72 5.27
N LYS A 45 -8.52 -11.70 4.62
CA LYS A 45 -9.14 -10.38 4.61
C LYS A 45 -10.32 -10.37 3.63
N LEU A 46 -11.52 -10.26 4.19
CA LEU A 46 -12.78 -10.17 3.43
C LEU A 46 -13.35 -8.75 3.58
N ARG A 47 -13.70 -8.10 2.46
CA ARG A 47 -14.21 -6.73 2.48
C ARG A 47 -15.55 -6.68 3.20
N GLY A 48 -15.69 -5.81 4.20
CA GLY A 48 -16.99 -5.59 4.87
C GLY A 48 -17.49 -6.78 5.70
N PHE A 49 -16.69 -7.84 5.85
CA PHE A 49 -17.10 -9.00 6.63
C PHE A 49 -17.18 -8.69 8.12
N SER A 50 -18.24 -9.21 8.74
CA SER A 50 -18.43 -9.24 10.19
C SER A 50 -18.73 -10.67 10.61
N ASN A 51 -18.06 -11.14 11.65
CA ASN A 51 -18.27 -12.47 12.22
C ASN A 51 -19.54 -12.56 13.08
N LEU A 52 -20.32 -11.48 13.19
CA LEU A 52 -21.57 -11.43 13.94
C LEU A 52 -22.77 -11.63 13.01
N SER A 53 -23.73 -12.45 13.44
CA SER A 53 -24.97 -12.74 12.71
C SER A 53 -26.05 -11.65 12.84
N GLY A 54 -25.85 -10.66 13.72
CA GLY A 54 -26.84 -9.63 14.05
C GLY A 54 -27.87 -10.05 15.11
N LYS A 55 -27.96 -11.34 15.47
CA LYS A 55 -28.82 -11.81 16.56
C LYS A 55 -28.18 -11.53 17.93
N VAL A 56 -28.98 -11.09 18.90
CA VAL A 56 -28.56 -10.83 20.28
C VAL A 56 -29.48 -11.57 21.25
N LYS A 57 -28.91 -12.23 22.25
CA LYS A 57 -29.68 -12.85 23.34
C LYS A 57 -30.08 -11.76 24.35
N GLU A 58 -31.36 -11.41 24.40
CA GLU A 58 -31.90 -10.28 25.19
C GLU A 58 -31.49 -10.32 26.67
N GLU A 59 -31.47 -11.50 27.29
CA GLU A 59 -31.15 -11.66 28.72
C GLU A 59 -29.67 -11.42 29.08
N THR A 60 -28.76 -11.63 28.12
CA THR A 60 -27.30 -11.67 28.41
C THR A 60 -26.50 -10.68 27.58
N GLY A 61 -27.12 -10.06 26.57
CA GLY A 61 -26.42 -9.24 25.58
C GLY A 61 -25.48 -10.02 24.65
N TYR A 62 -25.47 -11.37 24.72
CA TYR A 62 -24.59 -12.20 23.90
C TYR A 62 -24.93 -12.04 22.41
N LYS A 63 -23.93 -11.69 21.59
CA LYS A 63 -24.05 -11.55 20.14
C LYS A 63 -23.68 -12.85 19.46
N TYR A 64 -24.60 -13.41 18.69
CA TYR A 64 -24.39 -14.67 18.00
C TYR A 64 -23.41 -14.49 16.84
N ARG A 65 -22.50 -15.46 16.70
CA ARG A 65 -21.48 -15.51 15.65
C ARG A 65 -22.00 -16.24 14.42
N LYS A 66 -21.52 -15.84 13.24
CA LYS A 66 -21.79 -16.55 11.98
C LYS A 66 -21.12 -17.93 11.99
N GLU A 67 -21.66 -18.81 11.16
CA GLU A 67 -21.04 -20.10 10.89
C GLU A 67 -19.78 -19.93 10.03
N ALA A 68 -18.81 -20.83 10.18
CA ALA A 68 -17.56 -20.75 9.41
C ALA A 68 -17.75 -20.94 7.90
N SER A 69 -18.86 -21.55 7.48
CA SER A 69 -19.26 -21.73 6.08
C SER A 69 -20.22 -20.64 5.56
N ASP A 70 -20.71 -19.75 6.42
CA ASP A 70 -21.69 -18.70 6.07
C ASP A 70 -20.98 -17.42 5.59
N ILE A 71 -20.36 -17.51 4.40
CA ILE A 71 -19.63 -16.40 3.78
C ILE A 71 -20.03 -16.31 2.30
N ASP A 72 -20.57 -15.15 1.92
CA ASP A 72 -20.80 -14.80 0.51
C ASP A 72 -19.61 -13.97 0.01
N PHE A 73 -18.83 -14.53 -0.91
CA PHE A 73 -17.66 -13.87 -1.50
C PHE A 73 -18.02 -12.82 -2.56
N ASN A 74 -19.26 -12.75 -3.03
CA ASN A 74 -19.72 -11.66 -3.88
C ASN A 74 -19.99 -10.40 -3.06
N GLU A 75 -20.59 -10.54 -1.88
CA GLU A 75 -20.84 -9.43 -0.96
C GLU A 75 -19.59 -9.03 -0.17
N THR A 76 -18.80 -10.02 0.24
CA THR A 76 -17.60 -9.84 1.06
C THR A 76 -16.36 -10.44 0.40
N PRO A 77 -15.92 -9.91 -0.75
CA PRO A 77 -14.84 -10.49 -1.52
C PRO A 77 -13.52 -10.49 -0.77
N LEU A 78 -12.68 -11.48 -1.11
CA LEU A 78 -11.28 -11.51 -0.72
C LEU A 78 -10.58 -10.24 -1.22
N TYR A 79 -9.69 -9.69 -0.41
CA TYR A 79 -8.80 -8.65 -0.88
C TYR A 79 -7.40 -8.72 -0.28
N ILE A 80 -6.41 -8.25 -1.03
CA ILE A 80 -5.07 -7.96 -0.51
C ILE A 80 -5.05 -6.50 -0.09
N SER A 81 -4.71 -6.25 1.18
CA SER A 81 -4.71 -4.88 1.70
C SER A 81 -3.61 -4.02 1.07
N GLN A 82 -3.89 -2.74 0.85
CA GLN A 82 -2.92 -1.76 0.36
C GLN A 82 -1.62 -1.77 1.16
N ASN A 83 -1.67 -2.04 2.47
CA ASN A 83 -0.47 -2.13 3.30
C ASN A 83 0.41 -3.33 2.91
N CYS A 84 -0.19 -4.48 2.58
CA CYS A 84 0.54 -5.66 2.14
C CYS A 84 1.16 -5.45 0.74
N ILE A 85 0.42 -4.79 -0.15
CA ILE A 85 0.90 -4.39 -1.49
C ILE A 85 2.11 -3.46 -1.36
N ARG A 86 1.97 -2.36 -0.59
CA ARG A 86 3.06 -1.40 -0.36
C ARG A 86 4.27 -2.04 0.30
N HIS A 87 4.07 -2.97 1.24
CA HIS A 87 5.18 -3.69 1.85
C HIS A 87 5.98 -4.47 0.80
N HIS A 88 5.33 -5.16 -0.13
CA HIS A 88 6.01 -5.93 -1.17
C HIS A 88 6.61 -5.06 -2.26
N LEU A 89 5.95 -3.96 -2.62
CA LEU A 89 6.47 -2.98 -3.58
C LEU A 89 7.79 -2.35 -3.12
N PHE A 90 7.97 -2.19 -1.81
CA PHE A 90 9.18 -1.62 -1.20
C PHE A 90 9.89 -2.60 -0.26
N ARG A 91 9.84 -3.90 -0.59
CA ARG A 91 10.29 -4.98 0.31
C ARG A 91 11.75 -4.86 0.69
N ASP A 92 12.60 -4.48 -0.27
CA ASP A 92 14.05 -4.40 -0.09
C ASP A 92 14.45 -3.35 0.95
N GLN A 93 13.62 -2.32 1.14
CA GLN A 93 13.83 -1.21 2.07
C GLN A 93 12.85 -1.25 3.25
N SER A 94 12.32 -2.44 3.56
CA SER A 94 11.31 -2.60 4.62
C SER A 94 11.84 -2.27 6.02
N PHE A 95 13.14 -2.46 6.27
CA PHE A 95 13.76 -2.23 7.59
C PHE A 95 14.62 -0.96 7.69
N ASP A 96 15.01 -0.35 6.56
CA ASP A 96 15.93 0.80 6.55
C ASP A 96 15.40 2.00 7.34
N LEU A 97 14.08 2.18 7.34
CA LEU A 97 13.44 3.31 8.03
C LEU A 97 13.59 3.24 9.56
N HIS A 98 13.82 2.06 10.14
CA HIS A 98 14.11 1.93 11.58
C HIS A 98 15.48 2.50 11.96
N TYR A 99 16.40 2.61 11.00
CA TYR A 99 17.74 3.15 11.19
C TYR A 99 17.85 4.62 10.75
N ALA A 100 16.77 5.20 10.21
CA ALA A 100 16.70 6.60 9.83
C ALA A 100 16.77 7.50 11.06
N LYS A 101 17.78 8.38 11.07
CA LYS A 101 18.06 9.40 12.08
C LYS A 101 18.36 10.71 11.36
N ASP A 102 18.39 11.81 12.09
CA ASP A 102 18.59 13.14 11.49
C ASP A 102 19.90 13.27 10.70
N LYS A 103 20.93 12.47 11.02
CA LYS A 103 22.24 12.52 10.36
C LYS A 103 22.31 11.79 9.00
N ASN A 104 21.48 10.76 8.79
CA ASN A 104 21.49 9.94 7.56
C ASN A 104 20.17 10.07 6.78
N LEU A 105 19.34 11.06 7.12
CA LEU A 105 18.03 11.25 6.50
C LEU A 105 18.14 11.68 5.02
N ILE A 106 19.28 12.23 4.61
CA ILE A 106 19.56 12.55 3.20
C ILE A 106 19.49 11.31 2.30
N ASP A 107 19.99 10.17 2.76
CA ASP A 107 19.97 8.91 2.00
C ASP A 107 18.54 8.37 1.88
N VAL A 108 17.71 8.59 2.90
CA VAL A 108 16.28 8.25 2.85
C VAL A 108 15.55 9.16 1.86
N VAL A 109 15.80 10.48 1.89
CA VAL A 109 15.18 11.45 0.97
C VAL A 109 15.54 11.13 -0.48
N ALA A 110 16.81 10.81 -0.76
CA ALA A 110 17.31 10.44 -2.07
C ALA A 110 17.17 8.93 -2.35
N SER A 111 15.98 8.38 -2.12
CA SER A 111 15.66 6.97 -2.39
C SER A 111 14.22 6.80 -2.90
N ILE A 112 13.91 5.63 -3.45
CA ILE A 112 12.54 5.30 -3.86
C ILE A 112 11.57 5.31 -2.67
N THR A 113 12.02 4.89 -1.48
CA THR A 113 11.23 5.00 -0.24
C THR A 113 10.95 6.47 0.10
N GLY A 114 11.95 7.34 0.01
CA GLY A 114 11.79 8.78 0.25
C GLY A 114 10.82 9.45 -0.72
N LEU A 115 11.02 9.19 -2.01
CA LEU A 115 10.33 9.92 -3.07
C LEU A 115 8.91 9.38 -3.34
N ILE A 116 8.69 8.06 -3.23
CA ILE A 116 7.42 7.41 -3.59
C ILE A 116 6.70 6.82 -2.37
N ARG A 117 7.36 5.99 -1.55
CA ARG A 117 6.69 5.30 -0.42
C ARG A 117 6.24 6.26 0.68
N GLY A 118 6.97 7.36 0.86
CA GLY A 118 6.81 8.24 2.01
C GLY A 118 7.36 7.61 3.30
N TYR A 119 7.57 8.45 4.30
CA TYR A 119 8.17 8.05 5.56
C TYR A 119 7.80 8.98 6.71
N VAL A 120 8.04 8.49 7.92
CA VAL A 120 7.97 9.25 9.17
C VAL A 120 9.18 8.89 10.01
N VAL A 121 9.88 9.89 10.52
CA VAL A 121 11.00 9.74 11.47
C VAL A 121 10.47 10.04 12.87
N PRO A 122 10.32 9.03 13.74
CA PRO A 122 9.69 9.23 15.05
C PRO A 122 10.40 10.25 15.94
N SER A 123 11.74 10.32 15.88
CA SER A 123 12.55 11.18 16.77
C SER A 123 12.45 12.66 16.44
N SER A 124 12.43 13.02 15.14
CA SER A 124 12.44 14.43 14.70
C SER A 124 11.12 14.90 14.13
N GLN A 125 10.11 14.02 14.06
CA GLN A 125 8.80 14.28 13.45
C GLN A 125 8.88 14.68 11.97
N CYS A 126 10.04 14.52 11.34
CA CYS A 126 10.20 14.71 9.90
C CYS A 126 9.35 13.66 9.18
N LYS A 127 8.64 14.09 8.14
CA LYS A 127 7.74 13.21 7.39
C LYS A 127 7.62 13.66 5.96
N ARG A 128 7.32 12.70 5.11
CA ARG A 128 6.96 12.92 3.71
C ARG A 128 5.77 12.04 3.36
N THR A 129 4.69 12.67 2.93
CA THR A 129 3.49 11.98 2.46
C THR A 129 3.81 11.24 1.17
N SER A 130 3.34 10.01 1.04
CA SER A 130 3.46 9.23 -0.19
C SER A 130 2.64 9.87 -1.31
N PRO A 131 3.23 10.17 -2.48
CA PRO A 131 2.45 10.56 -3.66
C PRO A 131 1.66 9.39 -4.27
N LEU A 132 1.95 8.14 -3.88
CA LEU A 132 1.33 6.94 -4.42
C LEU A 132 0.13 6.50 -3.58
N LEU A 133 -1.06 6.58 -4.17
CA LEU A 133 -2.29 5.99 -3.65
C LEU A 133 -2.55 4.67 -4.38
N ILE A 134 -2.85 3.61 -3.62
CA ILE A 134 -3.23 2.30 -4.17
C ILE A 134 -4.44 1.80 -3.38
N THR A 135 -5.50 1.39 -4.07
CA THR A 135 -6.63 0.73 -3.43
C THR A 135 -6.28 -0.70 -3.08
N ASP A 136 -7.10 -1.29 -2.23
CA ASP A 136 -7.04 -2.73 -2.01
C ASP A 136 -7.26 -3.50 -3.33
N PHE A 137 -6.58 -4.64 -3.45
CA PHE A 137 -6.68 -5.55 -4.61
C PHE A 137 -7.83 -6.50 -4.33
N ILE A 138 -8.96 -6.31 -5.01
CA ILE A 138 -10.21 -7.02 -4.73
C ILE A 138 -10.33 -8.20 -5.69
N ASP A 139 -10.53 -9.39 -5.15
CA ASP A 139 -10.75 -10.61 -5.93
C ASP A 139 -12.08 -10.51 -6.70
N GLN A 140 -12.08 -11.00 -7.94
CA GLN A 140 -13.22 -11.01 -8.85
C GLN A 140 -13.82 -12.40 -9.00
N LEU A 141 -13.09 -13.47 -8.65
CA LEU A 141 -13.53 -14.84 -8.90
C LEU A 141 -14.35 -15.43 -7.75
N GLY A 142 -13.98 -15.13 -6.50
CA GLY A 142 -14.71 -15.61 -5.33
C GLY A 142 -14.58 -17.12 -5.09
N ASN A 143 -13.49 -17.74 -5.56
CA ASN A 143 -13.22 -19.18 -5.45
C ASN A 143 -12.78 -19.61 -4.04
N GLY A 144 -13.52 -19.15 -3.02
CA GLY A 144 -13.25 -19.43 -1.61
C GLY A 144 -14.02 -20.65 -1.11
N ASN A 145 -13.46 -21.38 -0.15
CA ASN A 145 -14.16 -22.44 0.56
C ASN A 145 -13.63 -22.63 1.98
N PHE A 146 -14.43 -23.29 2.82
CA PHE A 146 -13.96 -23.82 4.10
C PHE A 146 -13.02 -24.99 3.85
N GLU A 147 -11.86 -25.00 4.50
CA GLU A 147 -10.89 -26.09 4.43
C GLU A 147 -10.49 -26.54 5.83
N GLN A 148 -10.63 -27.85 6.07
CA GLN A 148 -10.21 -28.50 7.30
C GLN A 148 -8.76 -28.98 7.16
N LEU A 149 -7.90 -28.54 8.06
CA LEU A 149 -6.48 -28.85 8.09
C LEU A 149 -6.13 -29.61 9.37
N SER A 150 -5.01 -30.32 9.35
CA SER A 150 -4.50 -30.99 10.54
C SER A 150 -2.98 -31.13 10.54
N ASN A 151 -2.40 -31.17 11.74
CA ASN A 151 -0.97 -31.42 11.93
C ASN A 151 -0.73 -32.92 12.13
N ALA A 152 0.09 -33.52 11.26
CA ALA A 152 0.40 -34.95 11.31
C ALA A 152 1.18 -35.39 12.58
N SER A 153 1.95 -34.48 13.19
CA SER A 153 2.87 -34.77 14.30
C SER A 153 2.37 -34.37 15.69
N SER A 154 1.09 -34.02 15.83
CA SER A 154 0.52 -33.49 17.09
C SER A 154 0.04 -34.62 18.02
N SER A 155 0.96 -35.48 18.44
CA SER A 155 0.71 -36.50 19.46
C SER A 155 1.17 -36.00 20.82
N GLU A 156 0.26 -35.96 21.78
CA GLU A 156 0.54 -35.62 23.18
C GLU A 156 0.60 -36.91 24.00
N GLU A 157 1.68 -37.06 24.77
CA GLU A 157 1.83 -38.17 25.71
C GLU A 157 0.92 -37.95 26.93
N ILE A 158 0.05 -38.91 27.19
CA ILE A 158 -0.84 -38.96 28.35
C ILE A 158 -0.38 -40.11 29.23
N THR A 159 -0.06 -39.79 30.48
CA THR A 159 0.17 -40.79 31.52
C THR A 159 -1.15 -41.14 32.17
N GLN A 160 -1.55 -42.41 32.11
CA GLN A 160 -2.76 -42.90 32.77
C GLN A 160 -2.53 -43.14 34.27
N ALA A 161 -3.61 -43.31 35.03
CA ALA A 161 -3.57 -43.49 36.48
C ALA A 161 -2.81 -44.76 36.93
N ASP A 162 -2.65 -45.73 36.03
CA ASP A 162 -1.87 -46.97 36.24
C ASP A 162 -0.37 -46.82 35.89
N GLY A 163 0.06 -45.62 35.50
CA GLY A 163 1.43 -45.33 35.08
C GLY A 163 1.75 -45.70 33.62
N SER A 164 0.79 -46.24 32.87
CA SER A 164 0.96 -46.51 31.43
C SER A 164 0.96 -45.22 30.62
N LYS A 165 1.76 -45.18 29.55
CA LYS A 165 1.85 -44.05 28.62
C LYS A 165 1.02 -44.34 27.37
N THR A 166 0.15 -43.42 27.02
CA THR A 166 -0.63 -43.46 25.78
C THR A 166 -0.46 -42.14 25.02
N TYR A 167 -0.69 -42.13 23.71
CA TYR A 167 -0.58 -40.92 22.91
C TYR A 167 -1.97 -40.54 22.40
N LYS A 168 -2.40 -39.31 22.67
CA LYS A 168 -3.64 -38.73 22.11
C LYS A 168 -3.26 -37.67 21.10
N ARG A 169 -4.10 -37.47 20.09
CA ARG A 169 -3.99 -36.28 19.23
C ARG A 169 -4.22 -35.04 20.10
N GLY A 170 -3.27 -34.10 20.09
CA GLY A 170 -3.37 -32.87 20.87
C GLY A 170 -4.61 -32.06 20.48
N GLU A 171 -5.15 -31.26 21.40
CA GLU A 171 -6.44 -30.56 21.18
C GLU A 171 -6.38 -29.54 20.04
N ASN A 172 -5.18 -29.03 19.70
CA ASN A 172 -4.93 -28.13 18.57
C ASN A 172 -4.39 -28.84 17.31
N SER A 173 -4.55 -30.16 17.24
CA SER A 173 -4.11 -30.96 16.10
C SER A 173 -4.91 -30.72 14.82
N ILE A 174 -6.15 -30.25 14.96
CA ILE A 174 -7.11 -30.01 13.90
C ILE A 174 -7.50 -28.53 13.94
N PHE A 175 -7.34 -27.84 12.82
CA PHE A 175 -7.65 -26.42 12.67
C PHE A 175 -8.24 -26.17 11.29
N SER A 176 -8.94 -25.07 11.08
CA SER A 176 -9.59 -24.79 9.80
C SER A 176 -9.26 -23.39 9.30
N LYS A 177 -9.43 -23.20 8.00
CA LYS A 177 -9.24 -21.91 7.34
C LYS A 177 -10.28 -21.72 6.26
N THR A 178 -10.57 -20.47 5.92
CA THR A 178 -11.21 -20.15 4.65
C THR A 178 -10.09 -19.93 3.63
N THR A 179 -9.94 -20.86 2.69
CA THR A 179 -8.90 -20.84 1.65
C THR A 179 -9.50 -20.50 0.29
N PHE A 180 -8.64 -20.21 -0.67
CA PHE A 180 -9.02 -19.82 -2.02
C PHE A 180 -8.20 -20.60 -3.04
N GLY A 181 -8.80 -20.93 -4.18
CA GLY A 181 -8.10 -21.48 -5.34
C GLY A 181 -7.48 -20.38 -6.20
N ASP A 182 -7.75 -20.41 -7.50
CA ASP A 182 -7.38 -19.35 -8.44
C ASP A 182 -8.05 -18.02 -8.07
N THR A 183 -7.29 -16.93 -8.18
CA THR A 183 -7.75 -15.57 -7.86
C THR A 183 -7.40 -14.59 -8.98
N GLU A 184 -8.28 -13.60 -9.18
CA GLU A 184 -8.08 -12.49 -10.11
C GLU A 184 -8.39 -11.20 -9.36
N TYR A 185 -7.42 -10.30 -9.23
CA TYR A 185 -7.56 -9.07 -8.49
C TYR A 185 -7.63 -7.86 -9.42
N ILE A 186 -8.55 -6.95 -9.11
CA ILE A 186 -8.59 -5.60 -9.69
C ILE A 186 -8.29 -4.57 -8.61
N ALA A 187 -7.39 -3.63 -8.94
CA ALA A 187 -7.09 -2.47 -8.11
C ALA A 187 -6.97 -1.21 -8.96
N TYR A 188 -7.08 -0.06 -8.29
CA TYR A 188 -6.83 1.25 -8.89
C TYR A 188 -5.81 1.99 -8.04
N GLY A 189 -5.08 2.91 -8.66
CA GLY A 189 -4.19 3.80 -7.95
C GLY A 189 -3.98 5.12 -8.66
N SER A 190 -3.25 6.02 -8.02
CA SER A 190 -2.92 7.32 -8.56
C SER A 190 -1.62 7.84 -7.97
N ILE A 191 -0.77 8.40 -8.83
CA ILE A 191 0.43 9.14 -8.47
C ILE A 191 0.08 10.62 -8.49
N SER A 192 0.10 11.26 -7.32
CA SER A 192 -0.17 12.70 -7.18
C SER A 192 1.06 13.51 -7.59
N ILE A 193 0.92 14.28 -8.68
CA ILE A 193 2.02 15.11 -9.21
C ILE A 193 2.39 16.22 -8.23
N GLU A 194 1.41 16.80 -7.53
CA GLU A 194 1.66 17.84 -6.52
C GLU A 194 2.54 17.34 -5.37
N GLN A 195 2.25 16.14 -4.85
CA GLN A 195 3.01 15.56 -3.73
C GLN A 195 4.36 15.01 -4.20
N LEU A 196 4.43 14.51 -5.43
CA LEU A 196 5.65 13.96 -6.01
C LEU A 196 6.68 15.06 -6.29
N GLN A 197 6.25 16.14 -6.95
CA GLN A 197 7.17 17.15 -7.48
C GLN A 197 7.85 18.01 -6.42
N PHE A 198 7.22 18.19 -5.25
CA PHE A 198 7.69 19.13 -4.25
C PHE A 198 8.16 18.41 -2.99
N ILE A 199 9.35 18.78 -2.51
CA ILE A 199 9.97 18.26 -1.31
C ILE A 199 10.17 19.42 -0.34
N SER A 200 9.28 19.54 0.66
CA SER A 200 9.40 20.55 1.70
C SER A 200 10.56 20.24 2.64
N LEU A 201 11.39 21.24 2.92
CA LEU A 201 12.49 21.21 3.88
C LEU A 201 12.24 22.20 5.04
N ASP A 202 10.99 22.66 5.17
CA ASP A 202 10.59 23.68 6.13
C ASP A 202 9.59 23.13 7.16
N LYS A 203 9.70 23.62 8.39
CA LYS A 203 8.77 23.30 9.48
C LYS A 203 7.52 24.15 9.47
N LYS A 204 7.47 25.26 8.70
CA LYS A 204 6.36 26.23 8.69
C LYS A 204 4.97 25.58 8.56
N PHE A 205 4.85 24.53 7.76
CA PHE A 205 3.58 23.84 7.49
C PHE A 205 3.56 22.38 7.98
N ASP A 206 4.35 22.04 8.99
CA ASP A 206 4.44 20.70 9.59
C ASP A 206 4.65 19.58 8.55
N ARG A 207 5.46 19.83 7.52
CA ARG A 207 5.73 18.90 6.41
C ARG A 207 7.22 18.80 6.06
N ALA A 208 8.08 19.19 6.99
CA ALA A 208 9.53 19.08 6.83
C ALA A 208 9.91 17.62 6.53
N SER A 209 10.42 17.38 5.32
CA SER A 209 10.97 16.08 4.92
C SER A 209 12.28 15.81 5.67
N MET A 210 13.05 16.87 5.92
CA MET A 210 14.28 16.85 6.71
C MET A 210 14.54 18.25 7.29
N ILE A 211 15.21 18.32 8.45
CA ILE A 211 15.67 19.58 9.03
C ILE A 211 17.03 19.91 8.42
N ILE A 212 17.16 21.10 7.85
CA ILE A 212 18.39 21.54 7.17
C ILE A 212 18.99 22.77 7.84
N LYS A 213 20.30 22.95 7.68
CA LYS A 213 21.01 24.20 7.98
C LYS A 213 21.15 25.04 6.72
N GLU A 214 21.53 26.30 6.90
CA GLU A 214 21.81 27.19 5.76
C GLU A 214 22.95 26.63 4.90
N GLY A 215 22.73 26.59 3.58
CA GLY A 215 23.67 26.03 2.60
C GLY A 215 23.60 24.51 2.39
N GLU A 216 22.79 23.77 3.14
CA GLU A 216 22.61 22.33 2.92
C GLU A 216 21.59 22.00 1.82
N GLY A 217 20.66 22.92 1.53
CA GLY A 217 19.59 22.72 0.57
C GLY A 217 20.04 22.32 -0.84
N GLU A 218 21.08 22.97 -1.36
CA GLU A 218 21.64 22.67 -2.69
C GLU A 218 22.26 21.27 -2.75
N LYS A 219 22.97 20.86 -1.70
CA LYS A 219 23.58 19.51 -1.62
C LYS A 219 22.52 18.41 -1.61
N ILE A 220 21.39 18.67 -0.95
CA ILE A 220 20.27 17.72 -0.90
C ILE A 220 19.61 17.63 -2.28
N ALA A 221 19.43 18.77 -2.95
CA ALA A 221 18.88 18.81 -4.30
C ALA A 221 19.78 18.05 -5.29
N GLU A 222 21.09 18.27 -5.23
CA GLU A 222 22.08 17.52 -6.01
C GLU A 222 21.99 16.02 -5.76
N ARG A 223 21.93 15.60 -4.49
CA ARG A 223 21.80 14.18 -4.14
C ARG A 223 20.50 13.54 -4.64
N VAL A 224 19.39 14.26 -4.56
CA VAL A 224 18.10 13.82 -5.12
C VAL A 224 18.19 13.71 -6.64
N GLN A 225 18.81 14.68 -7.30
CA GLN A 225 19.01 14.67 -8.75
C GLN A 225 19.88 13.49 -9.21
N GLU A 226 20.98 13.22 -8.51
CA GLU A 226 21.85 12.07 -8.76
C GLU A 226 21.10 10.75 -8.64
N PHE A 227 20.29 10.59 -7.58
CA PHE A 227 19.47 9.40 -7.40
C PHE A 227 18.48 9.23 -8.56
N ILE A 228 17.73 10.27 -8.92
CA ILE A 228 16.77 10.20 -10.03
C ILE A 228 17.48 9.90 -11.36
N LYS A 229 18.65 10.51 -11.60
CA LYS A 229 19.46 10.22 -12.79
C LYS A 229 19.98 8.78 -12.83
N SER A 230 20.23 8.17 -11.66
CA SER A 230 20.65 6.78 -11.58
C SER A 230 19.55 5.78 -12.00
N LEU A 231 18.27 6.17 -11.91
CA LEU A 231 17.14 5.36 -12.39
C LEU A 231 17.03 5.37 -13.93
N ASP A 232 17.36 6.49 -14.58
CA ASP A 232 17.40 6.60 -16.04
C ASP A 232 18.58 7.47 -16.49
N PRO A 233 19.77 6.87 -16.72
CA PRO A 233 20.98 7.61 -17.09
C PRO A 233 20.89 8.31 -18.45
N SER A 234 19.88 8.01 -19.27
CA SER A 234 19.70 8.60 -20.59
C SER A 234 19.09 10.00 -20.56
N LYS A 235 18.56 10.41 -19.40
CA LYS A 235 17.86 11.68 -19.21
C LYS A 235 18.60 12.61 -18.24
N GLU A 236 18.26 13.89 -18.31
CA GLU A 236 18.84 14.94 -17.47
C GLU A 236 17.77 15.53 -16.55
N PRO A 237 17.44 14.87 -15.42
CA PRO A 237 16.49 15.39 -14.44
C PRO A 237 17.06 16.62 -13.71
N LYS A 238 16.19 17.50 -13.25
CA LYS A 238 16.57 18.63 -12.40
C LYS A 238 15.80 18.63 -11.08
N ALA A 239 16.54 18.82 -9.99
CA ALA A 239 15.99 19.09 -8.68
C ALA A 239 16.49 20.47 -8.22
N ILE A 240 15.60 21.45 -8.12
CA ILE A 240 15.97 22.85 -7.89
C ILE A 240 15.60 23.23 -6.46
N PHE A 241 16.59 23.60 -5.67
CA PHE A 241 16.39 24.17 -4.34
C PHE A 241 15.99 25.65 -4.44
N HIS A 242 15.02 26.06 -3.61
CA HIS A 242 14.72 27.48 -3.40
C HIS A 242 14.38 27.75 -1.93
N LYS A 243 14.73 28.95 -1.46
CA LYS A 243 14.43 29.39 -0.09
C LYS A 243 12.94 29.72 0.13
N ASN A 244 12.18 29.87 -0.96
CA ASN A 244 10.79 30.28 -0.90
C ASN A 244 9.99 29.77 -2.11
N TYR A 245 9.39 28.59 -1.99
CA TYR A 245 8.42 28.08 -2.96
C TYR A 245 7.00 28.39 -2.51
N VAL A 246 6.23 29.08 -3.35
CA VAL A 246 4.84 29.42 -3.10
C VAL A 246 3.94 28.53 -3.95
N ARG A 247 2.89 27.98 -3.33
CA ARG A 247 1.89 27.19 -4.06
C ARG A 247 1.04 28.10 -4.94
N LYS A 248 0.90 27.76 -6.22
CA LYS A 248 0.02 28.48 -7.15
C LYS A 248 -1.43 28.40 -6.70
N GLY A 249 -2.11 29.54 -6.75
CA GLY A 249 -3.53 29.67 -6.40
C GLY A 249 -3.80 29.90 -4.91
N THR A 250 -2.77 30.09 -4.08
CA THR A 250 -2.96 30.59 -2.71
C THR A 250 -3.31 32.07 -2.72
N ILE A 251 -4.04 32.50 -1.68
CA ILE A 251 -4.40 33.91 -1.46
C ILE A 251 -3.26 34.65 -0.74
N PHE A 252 -2.53 33.91 0.10
CA PHE A 252 -1.37 34.38 0.83
C PHE A 252 -0.11 33.82 0.17
N ASN A 253 0.83 34.68 -0.22
CA ASN A 253 2.11 34.32 -0.84
C ASN A 253 3.12 33.79 0.18
N GLU A 254 2.65 33.05 1.18
CA GLU A 254 3.51 32.39 2.16
C GLU A 254 4.08 31.12 1.54
N GLY A 255 5.39 31.12 1.30
CA GLY A 255 6.11 29.96 0.80
C GLY A 255 6.87 29.21 1.88
N GLU A 256 7.46 28.11 1.44
CA GLU A 256 8.30 27.22 2.23
C GLU A 256 9.62 26.92 1.51
N VAL A 257 10.67 26.70 2.29
CA VAL A 257 11.96 26.21 1.78
C VAL A 257 11.78 24.79 1.25
N GLY A 258 12.28 24.49 0.06
CA GLY A 258 12.13 23.16 -0.50
C GLY A 258 12.84 22.94 -1.82
N ILE A 259 12.58 21.78 -2.40
CA ILE A 259 13.12 21.33 -3.68
C ILE A 259 11.94 21.05 -4.62
N LEU A 260 12.02 21.59 -5.84
CA LEU A 260 11.06 21.31 -6.92
C LEU A 260 11.72 20.47 -8.01
N LEU A 261 11.06 19.38 -8.38
CA LEU A 261 11.45 18.50 -9.46
C LEU A 261 10.89 19.01 -10.80
N ASP A 262 11.70 18.91 -11.86
CA ASP A 262 11.26 19.23 -13.22
C ASP A 262 10.43 18.10 -13.86
N ASN A 263 9.90 18.39 -15.05
CA ASN A 263 9.07 17.46 -15.82
C ASN A 263 9.79 16.12 -16.08
N THR A 264 11.10 16.18 -16.36
CA THR A 264 11.96 15.02 -16.61
C THR A 264 12.09 14.14 -15.37
N ALA A 265 12.40 14.74 -14.22
CA ALA A 265 12.51 14.05 -12.94
C ALA A 265 11.20 13.38 -12.53
N ILE A 266 10.08 14.09 -12.68
CA ILE A 266 8.74 13.55 -12.41
C ILE A 266 8.46 12.35 -13.33
N ASN A 267 8.74 12.47 -14.63
CA ASN A 267 8.51 11.39 -15.59
C ASN A 267 9.31 10.12 -15.24
N ILE A 268 10.58 10.26 -14.85
CA ILE A 268 11.42 9.12 -14.43
C ILE A 268 10.80 8.42 -13.23
N LEU A 269 10.42 9.16 -12.19
CA LEU A 269 9.82 8.61 -10.98
C LEU A 269 8.46 7.94 -11.23
N VAL A 270 7.64 8.52 -12.11
CA VAL A 270 6.37 7.92 -12.55
C VAL A 270 6.63 6.59 -13.25
N LYS A 271 7.53 6.57 -14.24
CA LYS A 271 7.83 5.35 -15.01
C LYS A 271 8.45 4.25 -14.14
N GLU A 272 9.37 4.60 -13.26
CA GLU A 272 9.93 3.67 -12.28
C GLU A 272 8.84 3.05 -11.41
N THR A 273 7.94 3.89 -10.88
CA THR A 273 6.83 3.40 -10.04
C THR A 273 5.89 2.47 -10.80
N LEU A 274 5.59 2.77 -12.07
CA LEU A 274 4.77 1.91 -12.92
C LEU A 274 5.48 0.58 -13.23
N SER A 275 6.78 0.61 -13.54
CA SER A 275 7.59 -0.60 -13.76
C SER A 275 7.60 -1.50 -12.51
N MET A 276 7.79 -0.92 -11.32
CA MET A 276 7.72 -1.67 -10.06
C MET A 276 6.34 -2.31 -9.81
N LEU A 277 5.26 -1.68 -10.29
CA LEU A 277 3.91 -2.22 -10.20
C LEU A 277 3.68 -3.35 -11.21
N GLU A 278 4.17 -3.21 -12.44
CA GLU A 278 4.12 -4.24 -13.48
C GLU A 278 4.89 -5.50 -13.05
N GLU A 279 6.02 -5.34 -12.37
CA GLU A 279 6.86 -6.45 -11.89
C GLU A 279 6.44 -6.99 -10.51
N LEU A 280 5.37 -6.47 -9.92
CA LEU A 280 4.98 -6.82 -8.55
C LEU A 280 4.57 -8.30 -8.46
N VAL A 281 5.34 -9.05 -7.67
CA VAL A 281 5.06 -10.44 -7.31
C VAL A 281 5.04 -10.61 -5.79
N ILE A 282 3.96 -11.18 -5.28
CA ILE A 282 3.81 -11.52 -3.86
C ILE A 282 3.84 -13.04 -3.72
N LYS A 283 4.81 -13.56 -2.97
CA LYS A 283 4.89 -14.97 -2.56
C LYS A 283 4.85 -15.04 -1.04
N GLN A 284 3.68 -15.33 -0.49
CA GLN A 284 3.46 -15.33 0.96
C GLN A 284 2.39 -16.35 1.35
N ALA A 285 2.49 -16.90 2.56
CA ALA A 285 1.49 -17.79 3.14
C ALA A 285 1.12 -19.02 2.28
N LYS A 286 2.08 -19.51 1.50
CA LYS A 286 1.95 -20.61 0.52
C LYS A 286 1.01 -20.31 -0.66
N GLY A 287 0.62 -19.06 -0.86
CA GLY A 287 -0.01 -18.58 -2.09
C GLY A 287 0.92 -17.65 -2.87
N TYR A 288 0.46 -17.23 -4.05
CA TYR A 288 1.12 -16.20 -4.83
C TYR A 288 0.13 -15.27 -5.54
N MET A 289 0.61 -14.08 -5.90
CA MET A 289 -0.05 -13.14 -6.79
C MET A 289 1.02 -12.48 -7.65
N CYS A 290 0.73 -12.30 -8.94
CA CYS A 290 1.55 -11.59 -9.91
C CYS A 290 0.67 -10.56 -10.63
N VAL A 291 1.17 -9.34 -10.78
CA VAL A 291 0.55 -8.36 -11.68
C VAL A 291 0.68 -8.85 -13.11
N ASP A 292 -0.40 -8.72 -13.88
CA ASP A 292 -0.48 -9.12 -15.28
C ASP A 292 -0.53 -7.91 -16.19
N THR A 293 -1.43 -6.96 -15.89
CA THR A 293 -1.57 -5.74 -16.69
C THR A 293 -1.71 -4.50 -15.81
N VAL A 294 -1.10 -3.41 -16.28
CA VAL A 294 -1.24 -2.06 -15.72
C VAL A 294 -1.70 -1.13 -16.83
N GLU A 295 -2.95 -0.68 -16.76
CA GLU A 295 -3.49 0.33 -17.67
C GLU A 295 -3.32 1.71 -17.04
N VAL A 296 -2.82 2.67 -17.81
CA VAL A 296 -2.41 3.99 -17.31
C VAL A 296 -3.28 5.10 -17.91
N ASP A 297 -3.53 6.13 -17.11
CA ASP A 297 -4.23 7.36 -17.50
C ASP A 297 -3.47 8.59 -16.99
N TYR A 298 -2.82 9.31 -17.90
CA TYR A 298 -2.22 10.62 -17.63
C TYR A 298 -3.33 11.67 -17.55
N ASN A 299 -3.88 11.84 -16.33
CA ASN A 299 -5.09 12.61 -16.07
C ASN A 299 -4.79 14.11 -15.88
N ASP A 300 -5.25 14.89 -16.84
CA ASP A 300 -5.19 16.35 -16.89
C ASP A 300 -6.48 17.04 -16.41
N SER A 301 -7.55 16.27 -16.28
CA SER A 301 -8.84 16.76 -15.83
C SER A 301 -8.80 17.16 -14.35
N HIS A 302 -9.84 17.84 -13.87
CA HIS A 302 -9.95 18.18 -12.45
C HIS A 302 -10.45 17.02 -11.59
N LYS A 303 -11.07 16.00 -12.20
CA LYS A 303 -11.69 14.90 -11.49
C LYS A 303 -10.76 13.69 -11.55
N MET A 304 -10.11 13.37 -10.43
CA MET A 304 -9.27 12.17 -10.29
C MET A 304 -10.03 10.88 -10.64
N MET A 305 -9.29 9.82 -10.95
CA MET A 305 -9.80 8.48 -11.28
C MET A 305 -10.71 8.49 -12.51
N ARG A 306 -10.27 9.15 -13.60
CA ARG A 306 -11.00 9.15 -14.88
C ARG A 306 -11.04 7.73 -15.45
N ILE A 307 -9.93 7.00 -15.41
CA ILE A 307 -9.84 5.58 -15.79
C ILE A 307 -10.88 4.67 -15.11
N LYS A 308 -11.34 5.00 -13.90
CA LYS A 308 -12.36 4.22 -13.18
C LYS A 308 -13.80 4.55 -13.60
N ARG A 309 -14.06 5.79 -14.00
CA ARG A 309 -15.42 6.27 -14.33
C ARG A 309 -15.72 6.18 -15.81
N ASN A 310 -14.76 6.60 -16.64
CA ASN A 310 -14.86 6.65 -18.10
C ASN A 310 -13.56 6.08 -18.70
N PRO A 311 -13.40 4.75 -18.75
CA PRO A 311 -12.19 4.12 -19.26
C PRO A 311 -11.83 4.56 -20.69
N ASP A 312 -12.83 4.78 -21.55
CA ASP A 312 -12.64 5.20 -22.96
C ASP A 312 -12.00 6.59 -23.12
N GLN A 313 -11.95 7.38 -22.04
CA GLN A 313 -11.33 8.71 -22.01
C GLN A 313 -9.94 8.70 -21.38
N ALA A 314 -9.42 7.53 -21.02
CA ALA A 314 -8.08 7.39 -20.47
C ALA A 314 -7.01 7.69 -21.53
N ASN A 315 -5.98 8.42 -21.12
CA ASN A 315 -4.84 8.73 -21.97
C ASN A 315 -3.65 7.85 -21.57
N PRO A 316 -3.27 6.83 -22.38
CA PRO A 316 -2.18 5.93 -22.03
C PRO A 316 -0.79 6.58 -22.09
N GLU A 317 -0.67 7.69 -22.81
CA GLU A 317 0.56 8.46 -22.96
C GLU A 317 0.35 9.92 -22.52
N PRO A 318 1.39 10.59 -22.01
CA PRO A 318 1.31 12.00 -21.64
C PRO A 318 1.12 12.87 -22.90
N GLN A 319 -0.03 13.51 -23.01
CA GLN A 319 -0.33 14.44 -24.12
C GLN A 319 0.21 15.87 -23.89
N GLN A 320 0.62 16.17 -22.66
CA GLN A 320 1.14 17.46 -22.23
C GLN A 320 2.04 17.29 -21.00
N ASP A 321 2.75 18.35 -20.64
CA ASP A 321 3.62 18.37 -19.46
C ASP A 321 2.85 18.18 -18.15
N TYR A 322 3.57 17.74 -17.12
CA TYR A 322 3.04 17.67 -15.77
C TYR A 322 2.69 19.05 -15.24
N ALA A 323 1.62 19.10 -14.44
CA ALA A 323 1.17 20.33 -13.81
C ALA A 323 2.21 20.87 -12.84
N VAL A 324 2.53 22.16 -12.94
CA VAL A 324 3.46 22.84 -12.02
C VAL A 324 2.65 23.57 -10.95
N TYR A 325 2.72 23.08 -9.72
CA TYR A 325 1.95 23.57 -8.57
C TYR A 325 2.67 24.63 -7.73
N PHE A 326 3.99 24.76 -7.87
CA PHE A 326 4.80 25.68 -7.07
C PHE A 326 5.62 26.61 -7.97
N GLU A 327 5.89 27.81 -7.48
CA GLU A 327 6.75 28.80 -8.13
C GLU A 327 7.72 29.39 -7.11
N ALA A 328 8.95 29.66 -7.55
CA ALA A 328 9.94 30.37 -6.75
C ALA A 328 9.58 31.86 -6.72
N GLN A 329 9.56 32.45 -5.53
CA GLN A 329 9.33 33.90 -5.32
C GLN A 329 10.48 34.57 -4.59
#